data_AF-A0A4P7GNQ5-F1
#
_entry.id   AF-A0A4P7GNQ5-F1
#
_cell.length_a   1.000
_cell.length_b   1.000
_cell.length_c   1.000
_cell.angle_alpha   90.00
_cell.angle_beta   90.00
_cell.angle_gamma   90.00
#
_symmetry.space_group_name_H-M   'P 1'
#
loop_
_entity.id
_entity.type
_entity.pdbx_description
1 polymer ?
#
loop_
_entity_poly.entity_id
_entity_poly.type
_entity_poly.pdbx_seq_one_letter_code
_entity_poly.pdbx_strand_id
1 'polypeptide(L)'
;MSTQHVERDLVALLHRHAEDAMNDTDTQTELQAFRDAVAGPAGTRPRIVRWLAIGAAAALVVVAVTAVALWGPGPAERPEPAPAVPGQDRAADRATAEEFAAAYADLDADRMADLMADGVQPWDTWRSTLQRDVAWDVERMMQPCRRTAEATEGVVFTCPYSMHLRGSEEVGRGPFGDNTVEVVVQDGEVTLADYTQLVEFNGVTAHLAKVDRWIAESHPEDVAFLRSHSASGKTVDLGLSESEWSRWTRLTQRYTDEYVADVRSGS
;
A
#
# COMPACT_ATOMS: atom_id res chain seq x y z
N MET A 1 21.03 25.09 -23.39
CA MET A 1 20.06 24.01 -23.70
C MET A 1 18.80 24.32 -22.93
N SER A 2 17.66 24.55 -23.59
CA SER A 2 16.45 25.03 -22.90
C SER A 2 15.68 23.86 -22.28
N THR A 3 15.04 24.11 -21.13
CA THR A 3 14.22 23.14 -20.39
C THR A 3 13.14 22.48 -21.26
N GLN A 4 12.60 23.23 -22.24
CA GLN A 4 11.65 22.71 -23.23
C GLN A 4 12.19 21.63 -24.17
N HIS A 5 13.51 21.55 -24.38
CA HIS A 5 14.10 20.46 -25.16
C HIS A 5 14.13 19.16 -24.35
N VAL A 6 14.50 19.27 -23.06
CA VAL A 6 14.55 18.12 -22.14
C VAL A 6 13.16 17.55 -21.89
N GLU A 7 12.14 18.39 -21.71
CA GLU A 7 10.75 17.94 -21.55
C GLU A 7 10.24 17.20 -22.79
N ARG A 8 10.55 17.70 -23.99
CA ARG A 8 10.13 17.07 -25.25
C ARG A 8 10.80 15.71 -25.46
N ASP A 9 12.08 15.62 -25.14
CA ASP A 9 12.84 14.37 -25.25
C ASP A 9 12.38 13.33 -24.21
N LEU A 10 12.05 13.76 -22.99
CA LEU A 10 11.51 12.88 -21.96
C LEU A 10 10.12 12.33 -22.33
N VAL A 11 9.23 13.18 -22.85
CA VAL A 11 7.89 12.74 -23.31
C VAL A 11 8.03 11.74 -24.47
N ALA A 12 8.93 11.99 -25.41
CA ALA A 12 9.17 11.08 -26.53
C ALA A 12 9.79 9.75 -26.09
N LEU A 13 10.59 9.73 -25.03
CA LEU A 13 11.16 8.52 -24.45
C LEU A 13 10.09 7.70 -23.71
N LEU A 14 9.29 8.35 -22.87
CA LEU A 14 8.20 7.71 -22.11
C LEU A 14 7.15 7.10 -23.04
N HIS A 15 6.79 7.80 -24.13
CA HIS A 15 5.83 7.30 -25.11
C HIS A 15 6.34 6.01 -25.78
N ARG A 16 7.62 6.00 -26.17
CA ARG A 16 8.25 4.83 -26.79
C ARG A 16 8.31 3.64 -25.83
N HIS A 17 8.65 3.89 -24.58
CA HIS A 17 8.73 2.85 -23.56
C HIS A 17 7.34 2.27 -23.22
N ALA A 18 6.28 3.07 -23.30
CA ALA A 18 4.91 2.61 -23.15
C ALA A 18 4.45 1.77 -24.36
N GLU A 19 4.79 2.17 -25.58
CA GLU A 19 4.50 1.38 -26.79
C GLU A 19 5.25 0.04 -26.79
N ASP A 20 6.52 0.02 -26.39
CA ASP A 20 7.31 -1.21 -26.28
C ASP A 20 6.74 -2.16 -25.23
N ALA A 21 6.34 -1.64 -24.05
CA ALA A 21 5.71 -2.46 -23.00
C ALA A 21 4.34 -3.02 -23.40
N MET A 22 3.54 -2.26 -24.16
CA MET A 22 2.25 -2.73 -24.68
C MET A 22 2.42 -3.75 -25.82
N ASN A 23 3.47 -3.64 -26.63
CA ASN A 23 3.76 -4.60 -27.69
C ASN A 23 4.39 -5.89 -27.16
N ASP A 24 5.12 -5.85 -26.05
CA ASP A 24 5.74 -7.03 -25.42
C ASP A 24 4.72 -7.86 -24.63
N THR A 25 3.61 -7.25 -24.21
CA THR A 25 2.53 -7.94 -23.50
C THR A 25 1.50 -8.48 -24.50
N ASP A 26 1.62 -9.75 -24.89
CA ASP A 26 0.61 -10.43 -25.71
C ASP A 26 -0.69 -10.64 -24.91
N THR A 27 -1.48 -9.58 -24.92
CA THR A 27 -2.74 -9.45 -24.17
C THR A 27 -3.74 -10.53 -24.58
N GLN A 28 -3.64 -11.08 -25.81
CA GLN A 28 -4.53 -12.17 -26.24
C GLN A 28 -4.16 -13.50 -25.59
N THR A 29 -2.86 -13.77 -25.44
CA THR A 29 -2.35 -14.99 -24.78
C THR A 29 -2.74 -15.02 -23.30
N GLU A 30 -2.62 -13.89 -22.58
CA GLU A 30 -3.04 -13.82 -21.18
C GLU A 30 -4.56 -13.95 -21.01
N LEU A 31 -5.34 -13.33 -21.90
CA LEU A 31 -6.80 -13.42 -21.86
C LEU A 31 -7.30 -14.85 -22.17
N GLN A 32 -6.61 -15.57 -23.05
CA GLN A 32 -6.88 -16.99 -23.32
C GLN A 32 -6.53 -17.88 -22.13
N ALA A 33 -5.37 -17.67 -21.50
CA ALA A 33 -4.97 -18.41 -20.30
C ALA A 33 -5.98 -18.22 -19.15
N PHE A 34 -6.50 -17.00 -18.98
CA PHE A 34 -7.55 -16.72 -18.02
C PHE A 34 -8.87 -17.40 -18.37
N ARG A 35 -9.29 -17.36 -19.64
CA ARG A 35 -10.50 -18.05 -20.10
C ARG A 35 -10.43 -19.55 -19.88
N ASP A 36 -9.29 -20.16 -20.16
CA ASP A 36 -9.08 -21.61 -20.00
C ASP A 36 -9.06 -22.01 -18.52
N ALA A 37 -8.52 -21.16 -17.65
CA ALA A 37 -8.57 -21.36 -16.20
C ALA A 37 -10.01 -21.30 -15.64
N VAL A 38 -10.87 -20.45 -16.21
CA VAL A 38 -12.27 -20.31 -15.81
C VAL A 38 -13.17 -21.38 -16.45
N ALA A 39 -12.82 -21.89 -17.63
CA ALA A 39 -13.61 -22.86 -18.39
C ALA A 39 -13.27 -24.34 -18.13
N GLY A 40 -12.39 -24.64 -17.16
CA GLY A 40 -11.96 -26.01 -16.84
C GLY A 40 -13.12 -27.00 -16.56
N PRO A 41 -12.98 -28.29 -16.94
CA PRO A 41 -14.09 -29.22 -17.06
C PRO A 41 -14.73 -29.61 -15.71
N ALA A 42 -16.06 -29.62 -15.71
CA ALA A 42 -16.90 -30.06 -14.60
C ALA A 42 -16.65 -31.54 -14.26
N GLY A 43 -15.88 -31.83 -13.21
CA GLY A 43 -15.69 -33.23 -12.84
C GLY A 43 -14.73 -33.61 -11.73
N THR A 44 -14.26 -32.73 -10.86
CA THR A 44 -13.63 -33.18 -9.60
C THR A 44 -13.68 -32.07 -8.54
N ARG A 45 -14.54 -32.25 -7.53
CA ARG A 45 -14.62 -31.37 -6.36
C ARG A 45 -13.66 -31.86 -5.27
N PRO A 46 -12.63 -31.08 -4.89
CA PRO A 46 -12.25 -30.93 -3.51
C PRO A 46 -12.94 -29.68 -2.94
N ARG A 47 -13.64 -29.85 -1.81
CA ARG A 47 -14.09 -28.75 -0.95
C ARG A 47 -12.83 -28.01 -0.50
N ILE A 48 -12.72 -26.69 -0.75
CA ILE A 48 -12.07 -25.65 0.07
C ILE A 48 -11.84 -24.38 -0.81
N VAL A 49 -12.17 -23.22 -0.23
CA VAL A 49 -11.99 -21.80 -0.63
C VAL A 49 -12.84 -21.22 -1.79
N ARG A 50 -14.05 -20.75 -1.42
CA ARG A 50 -14.56 -19.45 -1.89
C ARG A 50 -13.56 -18.39 -1.43
N TRP A 51 -12.85 -17.71 -2.34
CA TRP A 51 -12.15 -16.41 -2.20
C TRP A 51 -11.19 -16.28 -3.40
N LEU A 52 -11.73 -15.99 -4.59
CA LEU A 52 -10.95 -15.52 -5.75
C LEU A 52 -11.89 -14.71 -6.66
N ALA A 53 -12.06 -13.45 -6.30
CA ALA A 53 -12.48 -12.32 -7.12
C ALA A 53 -12.44 -11.16 -6.11
N ILE A 54 -11.37 -10.39 -6.00
CA ILE A 54 -11.04 -9.28 -6.88
C ILE A 54 -9.54 -9.04 -6.72
N GLY A 55 -8.80 -9.14 -7.82
CA GLY A 55 -7.36 -8.98 -7.82
C GLY A 55 -6.87 -8.84 -9.25
N ALA A 56 -7.39 -7.82 -9.96
CA ALA A 56 -6.86 -7.31 -11.22
C ALA A 56 -7.69 -6.09 -11.66
N ALA A 57 -7.38 -4.91 -11.10
CA ALA A 57 -7.78 -3.63 -11.70
C ALA A 57 -6.85 -2.51 -11.22
N ALA A 58 -5.54 -2.71 -11.37
CA ALA A 58 -4.60 -1.61 -11.40
C ALA A 58 -4.02 -1.56 -12.82
N ALA A 59 -4.09 -0.38 -13.44
CA ALA A 59 -3.61 -0.01 -14.77
C ALA A 59 -4.49 -0.43 -15.97
N LEU A 60 -5.39 0.47 -16.38
CA LEU A 60 -5.50 1.00 -17.76
C LEU A 60 -6.67 2.00 -17.85
N VAL A 61 -6.40 3.26 -17.52
CA VAL A 61 -7.21 4.37 -18.07
C VAL A 61 -6.58 4.73 -19.40
N VAL A 62 -7.07 4.11 -20.48
CA VAL A 62 -6.81 4.56 -21.85
C VAL A 62 -8.14 4.94 -22.48
N VAL A 63 -8.17 6.20 -22.90
CA VAL A 63 -9.24 6.88 -23.63
C VAL A 63 -9.67 6.06 -24.85
N ALA A 64 -10.98 5.80 -24.97
CA ALA A 64 -11.60 5.45 -26.24
C ALA A 64 -12.96 6.15 -26.38
N VAL A 65 -12.90 7.44 -26.72
CA VAL A 65 -13.98 8.08 -27.49
C VAL A 65 -13.67 7.83 -28.95
N THR A 66 -14.39 6.90 -29.57
CA THR A 66 -14.56 6.88 -31.03
C THR A 66 -15.92 6.32 -31.39
N ALA A 67 -16.74 7.20 -31.93
CA ALA A 67 -18.03 6.90 -32.53
C ALA A 67 -17.86 5.98 -33.75
N VAL A 68 -18.64 4.89 -33.80
CA VAL A 68 -19.02 4.24 -35.06
C VAL A 68 -20.52 4.03 -35.03
N ALA A 69 -21.26 5.04 -35.49
CA ALA A 69 -22.52 4.78 -36.15
C ALA A 69 -22.18 4.26 -37.55
N LEU A 70 -22.66 3.08 -37.94
CA LEU A 70 -22.99 2.71 -39.34
C LEU A 70 -23.72 1.32 -39.40
N TRP A 71 -25.05 1.37 -39.44
CA TRP A 71 -26.01 0.49 -40.14
C TRP A 71 -26.24 -0.98 -39.69
N GLY A 72 -27.39 -1.22 -39.03
CA GLY A 72 -28.04 -2.54 -38.85
C GLY A 72 -29.34 -2.43 -37.99
N PRO A 73 -30.42 -3.18 -38.28
CA PRO A 73 -31.74 -2.97 -37.68
C PRO A 73 -31.80 -3.47 -36.23
N GLY A 74 -32.38 -2.66 -35.34
CA GLY A 74 -32.22 -2.78 -33.89
C GLY A 74 -32.87 -4.01 -33.24
N PRO A 75 -32.35 -4.41 -32.06
CA PRO A 75 -33.09 -5.15 -31.05
C PRO A 75 -33.40 -4.26 -29.83
N ALA A 76 -34.63 -4.38 -29.35
CA ALA A 76 -35.23 -3.89 -28.10
C ALA A 76 -34.34 -3.06 -27.15
N GLU A 77 -34.82 -1.85 -26.84
CA GLU A 77 -34.34 -1.01 -25.73
C GLU A 77 -34.22 -1.85 -24.45
N ARG A 78 -32.99 -2.27 -24.16
CA ARG A 78 -32.58 -2.62 -22.81
C ARG A 78 -32.70 -1.33 -22.00
N PRO A 79 -33.34 -1.32 -20.82
CA PRO A 79 -33.30 -0.15 -19.95
C PRO A 79 -31.83 0.22 -19.78
N GLU A 80 -31.47 1.40 -20.27
CA GLU A 80 -30.19 2.01 -19.99
C GLU A 80 -30.08 2.02 -18.46
N PRO A 81 -29.04 1.41 -17.85
CA PRO A 81 -28.84 1.55 -16.42
C PRO A 81 -28.79 3.04 -16.18
N ALA A 82 -29.73 3.54 -15.38
CA ALA A 82 -29.77 4.95 -15.02
C ALA A 82 -28.36 5.35 -14.59
N PRO A 83 -27.82 6.49 -15.06
CA PRO A 83 -26.52 6.95 -14.61
C PRO A 83 -26.54 6.93 -13.08
N ALA A 84 -25.61 6.19 -12.48
CA ALA A 84 -25.42 6.23 -11.04
C ALA A 84 -25.25 7.70 -10.69
N VAL A 85 -26.23 8.25 -9.97
CA VAL A 85 -26.10 9.58 -9.38
C VAL A 85 -24.83 9.49 -8.54
N PRO A 86 -23.81 10.35 -8.75
CA PRO A 86 -22.63 10.33 -7.90
C PRO A 86 -23.12 10.39 -6.46
N GLY A 87 -22.93 9.31 -5.72
CA GLY A 87 -23.25 9.27 -4.32
C GLY A 87 -22.44 10.40 -3.71
N GLN A 88 -23.11 11.43 -3.20
CA GLN A 88 -22.41 12.46 -2.44
C GLN A 88 -21.59 11.74 -1.38
N ASP A 89 -20.31 12.09 -1.24
CA ASP A 89 -19.54 11.69 -0.06
C ASP A 89 -20.43 12.00 1.13
N ARG A 90 -20.96 10.99 1.81
CA ARG A 90 -21.64 11.26 3.06
C ARG A 90 -20.55 11.80 3.94
N ALA A 91 -20.76 12.99 4.50
CA ALA A 91 -19.76 13.62 5.36
C ALA A 91 -19.32 12.68 6.50
N ALA A 92 -20.22 11.78 6.93
CA ALA A 92 -19.95 10.70 7.86
C ALA A 92 -18.92 9.66 7.34
N ASP A 93 -18.99 9.26 6.08
CA ASP A 93 -18.07 8.25 5.52
C ASP A 93 -16.65 8.80 5.44
N ARG A 94 -16.50 10.06 5.01
CA ARG A 94 -15.20 10.75 5.03
C ARG A 94 -14.66 10.91 6.46
N ALA A 95 -15.52 11.29 7.41
CA ALA A 95 -15.11 11.42 8.81
C ALA A 95 -14.59 10.09 9.38
N THR A 96 -15.23 8.97 9.03
CA THR A 96 -14.79 7.62 9.39
C THR A 96 -13.42 7.29 8.80
N ALA A 97 -13.21 7.61 7.51
CA ALA A 97 -11.90 7.41 6.86
C ALA A 97 -10.79 8.25 7.51
N GLU A 98 -11.08 9.51 7.84
CA GLU A 98 -10.14 10.40 8.55
C GLU A 98 -9.85 9.90 9.97
N GLU A 99 -10.85 9.34 10.66
CA GLU A 99 -10.67 8.77 11.99
C GLU A 99 -9.80 7.51 11.96
N PHE A 100 -10.01 6.64 10.97
CA PHE A 100 -9.16 5.47 10.76
C PHE A 100 -7.72 5.87 10.45
N ALA A 101 -7.53 6.86 9.58
CA ALA A 101 -6.22 7.42 9.26
C ALA A 101 -5.52 7.99 10.49
N ALA A 102 -6.25 8.67 11.38
CA ALA A 102 -5.71 9.18 12.64
C ALA A 102 -5.31 8.04 13.60
N ALA A 103 -6.17 7.04 13.77
CA ALA A 103 -5.85 5.86 14.59
C ALA A 103 -4.61 5.12 14.08
N TYR A 104 -4.48 4.97 12.76
CA TYR A 104 -3.29 4.41 12.14
C TYR A 104 -2.04 5.26 12.39
N ALA A 105 -2.16 6.59 12.32
CA ALA A 105 -1.06 7.49 12.63
C ALA A 105 -0.57 7.36 14.07
N ASP A 106 -1.52 7.26 15.00
CA ASP A 106 -1.28 7.15 16.45
C ASP A 106 -0.82 5.75 16.89
N LEU A 107 -0.71 4.79 15.96
CA LEU A 107 -0.42 3.37 16.24
C LEU A 107 -1.46 2.73 17.19
N ASP A 108 -2.69 3.26 17.21
CA ASP A 108 -3.77 2.83 18.10
C ASP A 108 -4.51 1.64 17.50
N ALA A 109 -4.08 0.45 17.89
CA ALA A 109 -4.63 -0.77 17.33
C ALA A 109 -6.11 -0.96 17.67
N ASP A 110 -6.49 -0.65 18.91
CA ASP A 110 -7.87 -0.88 19.37
C ASP A 110 -8.83 0.08 18.67
N ARG A 111 -8.45 1.36 18.54
CA ARG A 111 -9.26 2.33 17.80
C ARG A 111 -9.38 2.00 16.32
N MET A 112 -8.32 1.48 15.68
CA MET A 112 -8.45 0.97 14.31
C MET A 112 -9.45 -0.17 14.22
N ALA A 113 -9.43 -1.11 15.17
CA ALA A 113 -10.34 -2.26 15.19
C ALA A 113 -11.80 -1.84 15.43
N ASP A 114 -12.04 -0.87 16.31
CA ASP A 114 -13.38 -0.36 16.62
C ASP A 114 -14.07 0.35 15.43
N LEU A 115 -13.28 0.81 14.44
CA LEU A 115 -13.79 1.44 13.21
C LEU A 115 -14.07 0.42 12.09
N MET A 116 -13.60 -0.82 12.22
CA MET A 116 -13.83 -1.86 11.22
C MET A 116 -15.23 -2.43 11.35
N ALA A 117 -15.82 -2.82 10.21
CA ALA A 117 -17.02 -3.64 10.21
C ALA A 117 -16.78 -5.00 10.91
N ASP A 118 -17.85 -5.57 11.47
CA ASP A 118 -17.78 -6.81 12.25
C ASP A 118 -17.05 -7.95 11.53
N GLY A 119 -15.99 -8.47 12.16
CA GLY A 119 -15.21 -9.60 11.64
C GLY A 119 -14.27 -9.23 10.50
N VAL A 120 -14.17 -7.94 10.14
CA VAL A 120 -13.17 -7.42 9.20
C VAL A 120 -11.94 -6.99 9.98
N GLN A 121 -10.77 -7.30 9.44
CA GLN A 121 -9.49 -6.78 9.92
C GLN A 121 -8.87 -5.90 8.82
N PRO A 122 -8.00 -4.93 9.16
CA PRO A 122 -7.39 -4.06 8.16
C PRO A 122 -6.63 -4.85 7.09
N TRP A 123 -5.46 -5.37 7.45
CA TRP A 123 -4.62 -6.20 6.58
C TRP A 123 -4.00 -7.33 7.41
N ASP A 124 -3.38 -8.29 6.74
CA ASP A 124 -2.69 -9.38 7.44
C ASP A 124 -1.57 -8.84 8.32
N THR A 125 -1.40 -9.39 9.52
CA THR A 125 -0.31 -9.04 10.46
C THR A 125 -0.33 -7.58 10.98
N TRP A 126 -1.42 -6.83 10.78
CA TRP A 126 -1.49 -5.41 11.10
C TRP A 126 -1.06 -5.04 12.53
N ARG A 127 -1.43 -5.84 13.54
CA ARG A 127 -0.98 -5.62 14.93
C ARG A 127 0.53 -5.74 15.09
N SER A 128 1.16 -6.74 14.48
CA SER A 128 2.62 -6.87 14.51
C SER A 128 3.32 -5.76 13.72
N THR A 129 2.70 -5.25 12.65
CA THR A 129 3.17 -4.05 11.95
C THR A 129 3.21 -2.86 12.90
N LEU A 130 2.13 -2.59 13.63
CA LEU A 130 2.07 -1.47 14.58
C LEU A 130 3.08 -1.65 15.72
N GLN A 131 3.24 -2.86 16.26
CA GLN A 131 4.26 -3.13 17.29
C GLN A 131 5.69 -2.88 16.81
N ARG A 132 6.01 -3.29 15.58
CA ARG A 132 7.30 -2.99 14.96
C ARG A 132 7.48 -1.49 14.78
N ASP A 133 6.42 -0.79 14.36
CA ASP A 133 6.47 0.64 14.12
C ASP A 133 6.60 1.43 15.45
N VAL A 134 6.09 0.92 16.58
CA VAL A 134 6.42 1.44 17.93
C VAL A 134 7.91 1.31 18.24
N ALA A 135 8.55 0.19 17.88
CA ALA A 135 9.97 0.01 18.13
C ALA A 135 10.85 0.97 17.29
N TRP A 136 10.40 1.28 16.09
CA TRP A 136 11.03 2.28 15.23
C TRP A 136 10.55 3.70 15.49
N ASP A 137 9.74 3.93 16.53
CA ASP A 137 9.20 5.24 16.90
C ASP A 137 8.63 5.99 15.67
N VAL A 138 7.83 5.26 14.88
CA VAL A 138 7.34 5.76 13.59
C VAL A 138 6.36 6.90 13.82
N GLU A 139 6.70 8.07 13.31
CA GLU A 139 5.79 9.22 13.27
C GLU A 139 5.17 9.31 11.88
N ARG A 140 3.83 9.18 11.76
CA ARG A 140 3.12 9.32 10.48
C ARG A 140 2.44 10.69 10.40
N MET A 141 2.78 11.44 9.36
CA MET A 141 2.19 12.74 9.05
C MET A 141 1.09 12.57 8.01
N MET A 142 -0.12 12.26 8.48
CA MET A 142 -1.28 12.06 7.61
C MET A 142 -1.66 13.36 6.88
N GLN A 143 -2.02 13.22 5.61
CA GLN A 143 -2.68 14.24 4.82
C GLN A 143 -4.19 13.98 4.79
N PRO A 144 -5.03 14.98 4.45
CA PRO A 144 -6.46 14.77 4.31
C PRO A 144 -6.78 13.64 3.34
N CYS A 145 -7.70 12.76 3.74
CA CYS A 145 -8.20 11.69 2.90
C CYS A 145 -8.95 12.27 1.70
N ARG A 146 -8.77 11.65 0.54
CA ARG A 146 -9.44 12.02 -0.70
C ARG A 146 -10.28 10.85 -1.17
N ARG A 147 -11.51 11.14 -1.56
CA ARG A 147 -12.34 10.18 -2.27
C ARG A 147 -11.72 9.90 -3.63
N THR A 148 -11.45 8.65 -3.94
CA THR A 148 -10.79 8.24 -5.19
C THR A 148 -11.70 7.43 -6.11
N ALA A 149 -12.67 6.69 -5.55
CA ALA A 149 -13.62 5.92 -6.34
C ALA A 149 -14.94 5.68 -5.57
N GLU A 150 -15.96 5.22 -6.30
CA GLU A 150 -17.07 4.45 -5.73
C GLU A 150 -16.74 2.96 -5.92
N ALA A 151 -16.83 2.20 -4.84
CA ALA A 151 -16.85 0.74 -4.91
C ALA A 151 -18.30 0.26 -5.00
N THR A 152 -18.50 -0.98 -5.41
CA THR A 152 -19.84 -1.61 -5.38
C THR A 152 -20.43 -1.66 -3.97
N GLU A 153 -19.56 -1.63 -2.95
CA GLU A 153 -19.89 -1.80 -1.53
C GLU A 153 -19.26 -0.67 -0.68
N GLY A 154 -19.35 0.58 -1.13
CA GLY A 154 -18.92 1.74 -0.34
C GLY A 154 -18.16 2.80 -1.13
N VAL A 155 -17.54 3.71 -0.39
CA VAL A 155 -16.74 4.82 -0.94
C VAL A 155 -15.26 4.55 -0.64
N VAL A 156 -14.42 4.66 -1.67
CA VAL A 156 -12.97 4.47 -1.51
C VAL A 156 -12.33 5.80 -1.16
N PHE A 157 -11.61 5.83 -0.04
CA PHE A 157 -10.79 6.94 0.38
C PHE A 157 -9.32 6.55 0.38
N THR A 158 -8.49 7.42 -0.19
CA THR A 158 -7.03 7.32 -0.10
C THR A 158 -6.51 8.44 0.80
N CYS A 159 -5.77 8.07 1.83
CA CYS A 159 -5.19 8.94 2.85
C CYS A 159 -3.66 8.92 2.71
N PRO A 160 -3.06 9.89 1.99
CA PRO A 160 -1.61 9.95 1.82
C PRO A 160 -0.91 10.29 3.13
N TYR A 161 0.31 9.80 3.31
CA TYR A 161 1.14 10.19 4.45
C TYR A 161 2.63 10.11 4.13
N SER A 162 3.39 10.91 4.88
CA SER A 162 4.83 10.75 5.02
C SER A 162 5.13 10.19 6.41
N MET A 163 6.31 9.60 6.60
CA MET A 163 6.70 9.11 7.93
C MET A 163 8.16 9.41 8.29
N HIS A 164 8.42 9.65 9.57
CA HIS A 164 9.74 9.52 10.15
C HIS A 164 9.90 8.14 10.78
N LEU A 165 11.13 7.64 10.73
CA LEU A 165 11.57 6.55 11.59
C LEU A 165 12.47 7.20 12.64
N ARG A 166 12.64 6.55 13.79
CA ARG A 166 13.54 7.00 14.85
C ARG A 166 14.89 7.43 14.28
N GLY A 167 15.29 8.66 14.58
CA GLY A 167 16.59 9.18 14.15
C GLY A 167 16.66 9.64 12.69
N SER A 168 15.63 9.40 11.87
CA SER A 168 15.71 9.63 10.43
C SER A 168 15.74 11.12 10.06
N GLU A 169 15.12 11.98 10.87
CA GLU A 169 15.20 13.43 10.70
C GLU A 169 16.62 13.92 11.01
N GLU A 170 17.19 13.46 12.12
CA GLU A 170 18.48 13.89 12.65
C GLU A 170 19.65 13.55 11.74
N VAL A 171 19.51 12.47 10.95
CA VAL A 171 20.49 12.08 9.91
C VAL A 171 20.12 12.57 8.50
N GLY A 172 19.09 13.41 8.37
CA GLY A 172 18.66 14.02 7.11
C GLY A 172 18.18 13.00 6.07
N ARG A 173 17.40 12.00 6.49
CA ARG A 173 16.89 10.91 5.63
C ARG A 173 15.38 10.93 5.48
N GLY A 174 14.65 11.22 6.56
CA GLY A 174 13.20 11.43 6.53
C GLY A 174 12.82 12.91 6.38
N PRO A 175 11.52 13.21 6.19
CA PRO A 175 10.42 12.25 6.16
C PRO A 175 10.37 11.45 4.86
N PHE A 176 9.94 10.19 4.95
CA PHE A 176 9.77 9.30 3.80
C PHE A 176 8.34 9.41 3.28
N GLY A 177 8.17 9.94 2.07
CA GLY A 177 6.87 10.19 1.44
C GLY A 177 6.32 9.00 0.64
N ASP A 178 5.32 9.31 -0.19
CA ASP A 178 4.69 8.39 -1.15
C ASP A 178 4.10 7.12 -0.52
N ASN A 179 3.55 7.27 0.68
CA ASN A 179 2.79 6.21 1.34
C ASN A 179 1.31 6.57 1.35
N THR A 180 0.47 5.54 1.35
CA THR A 180 -0.99 5.71 1.42
C THR A 180 -1.58 4.66 2.34
N VAL A 181 -2.64 5.04 3.05
CA VAL A 181 -3.65 4.11 3.53
C VAL A 181 -4.86 4.26 2.62
N GLU A 182 -5.39 3.15 2.15
CA GLU A 182 -6.66 3.10 1.44
C GLU A 182 -7.70 2.46 2.35
N VAL A 183 -8.90 3.04 2.38
CA VAL A 183 -10.03 2.47 3.10
C VAL A 183 -11.28 2.50 2.23
N VAL A 184 -12.10 1.46 2.35
CA VAL A 184 -13.46 1.44 1.83
C VAL A 184 -14.40 1.63 3.01
N VAL A 185 -15.23 2.66 2.94
CA VAL A 185 -16.20 2.97 3.99
C VAL A 185 -17.61 2.74 3.47
N GLN A 186 -18.40 2.03 4.27
CA GLN A 186 -19.82 1.80 4.02
C GLN A 186 -20.60 2.04 5.30
N ASP A 187 -21.60 2.92 5.22
CA ASP A 187 -22.54 3.20 6.32
C ASP A 187 -21.85 3.59 7.65
N GLY A 188 -20.71 4.27 7.57
CA GLY A 188 -19.92 4.72 8.72
C GLY A 188 -18.96 3.67 9.30
N GLU A 189 -18.76 2.53 8.64
CA GLU A 189 -17.82 1.48 9.04
C GLU A 189 -16.78 1.23 7.94
N VAL A 190 -15.56 0.86 8.33
CA VAL A 190 -14.51 0.47 7.40
C VAL A 190 -14.68 -1.00 7.03
N THR A 191 -15.00 -1.27 5.75
CA THR A 191 -15.23 -2.63 5.24
C THR A 191 -13.98 -3.23 4.59
N LEU A 192 -12.99 -2.41 4.28
CA LEU A 192 -11.67 -2.81 3.81
C LEU A 192 -10.67 -1.72 4.16
N ALA A 193 -9.45 -2.10 4.57
CA ALA A 193 -8.34 -1.18 4.67
C ALA A 193 -7.07 -1.84 4.12
N ASP A 194 -6.24 -1.08 3.44
CA ASP A 194 -4.93 -1.53 3.01
C ASP A 194 -3.94 -0.39 3.11
N TYR A 195 -2.65 -0.69 3.06
CA TYR A 195 -1.60 0.32 3.05
C TYR A 195 -0.57 0.02 1.98
N THR A 196 -0.10 1.08 1.33
CA THR A 196 1.02 1.02 0.41
C THR A 196 2.15 1.85 1.01
N GLN A 197 3.30 1.20 1.17
CA GLN A 197 4.56 1.87 1.47
C GLN A 197 5.53 1.52 0.35
N LEU A 198 5.94 2.51 -0.43
CA LEU A 198 6.93 2.32 -1.49
C LEU A 198 8.35 2.33 -0.89
N VAL A 199 8.61 1.47 0.11
CA VAL A 199 9.84 1.47 0.92
C VAL A 199 11.11 1.31 0.10
N GLU A 200 11.01 0.62 -1.03
CA GLU A 200 12.10 0.44 -2.00
C GLU A 200 12.48 1.74 -2.73
N PHE A 201 11.52 2.66 -2.88
CA PHE A 201 11.67 3.87 -3.70
C PHE A 201 11.72 5.16 -2.86
N ASN A 202 11.07 5.20 -1.70
CA ASN A 202 10.97 6.41 -0.88
C ASN A 202 12.16 6.61 0.09
N GLY A 203 13.15 5.71 0.08
CA GLY A 203 14.40 5.83 0.85
C GLY A 203 14.41 5.09 2.19
N VAL A 204 13.29 4.51 2.63
CA VAL A 204 13.21 3.72 3.88
C VAL A 204 14.19 2.55 3.86
N THR A 205 14.15 1.73 2.81
CA THR A 205 15.04 0.56 2.69
C THR A 205 16.51 0.97 2.70
N ALA A 206 16.86 2.09 2.03
CA ALA A 206 18.23 2.60 2.01
C ALA A 206 18.68 3.13 3.38
N HIS A 207 17.78 3.72 4.17
CA HIS A 207 18.08 4.16 5.53
C HIS A 207 18.27 2.96 6.47
N LEU A 208 17.32 2.02 6.49
CA LEU A 208 17.42 0.81 7.32
C LEU A 208 18.66 -0.01 6.99
N ALA A 209 19.03 -0.15 5.72
CA ALA A 209 20.27 -0.84 5.32
C ALA A 209 21.56 -0.19 5.87
N LYS A 210 21.54 1.12 6.15
CA LYS A 210 22.68 1.80 6.80
C LYS A 210 22.72 1.51 8.28
N VAL A 211 21.57 1.57 8.95
CA VAL A 211 21.45 1.20 10.37
C VAL A 211 21.86 -0.26 10.56
N ASP A 212 21.35 -1.17 9.74
CA ASP A 212 21.67 -2.61 9.79
C ASP A 212 23.14 -2.91 9.54
N ARG A 213 23.80 -2.12 8.67
CA ARG A 213 25.24 -2.25 8.43
C ARG A 213 26.02 -1.79 9.65
N TRP A 214 25.69 -0.62 10.19
CA TRP A 214 26.33 -0.07 11.38
C TRP A 214 26.19 -1.00 12.58
N ILE A 215 24.99 -1.58 12.80
CA ILE A 215 24.75 -2.59 13.84
C ILE A 215 25.65 -3.80 13.64
N ALA A 216 25.80 -4.28 12.40
CA ALA A 216 26.64 -5.44 12.13
C ALA A 216 28.14 -5.19 12.34
N GLU A 217 28.59 -3.95 12.22
CA GLU A 217 29.98 -3.56 12.45
C GLU A 217 30.24 -3.27 13.94
N SER A 218 29.32 -2.61 14.62
CA SER A 218 29.49 -2.12 16.00
C SER A 218 29.03 -3.10 17.07
N HIS A 219 28.00 -3.91 16.77
CA HIS A 219 27.32 -4.82 17.72
C HIS A 219 27.09 -6.22 17.12
N PRO A 220 28.15 -6.91 16.63
CA PRO A 220 28.02 -8.17 15.89
C PRO A 220 27.33 -9.29 16.69
N GLU A 221 27.39 -9.27 18.02
CA GLU A 221 26.80 -10.26 18.91
C GLU A 221 25.26 -10.28 18.89
N ASP A 222 24.61 -9.16 18.57
CA ASP A 222 23.16 -9.03 18.57
C ASP A 222 22.54 -9.13 17.17
N VAL A 223 23.36 -9.14 16.11
CA VAL A 223 22.90 -9.21 14.71
C VAL A 223 22.01 -10.42 14.46
N ALA A 224 22.41 -11.59 14.96
CA ALA A 224 21.66 -12.83 14.74
C ALA A 224 20.24 -12.72 15.31
N PHE A 225 20.11 -12.13 16.50
CA PHE A 225 18.82 -11.92 17.17
C PHE A 225 18.00 -10.81 16.48
N LEU A 226 18.61 -9.71 16.08
CA LEU A 226 17.88 -8.63 15.40
C LEU A 226 17.42 -9.03 13.99
N ARG A 227 18.25 -9.77 13.24
CA ARG A 227 17.98 -10.16 11.85
C ARG A 227 17.13 -11.40 11.68
N SER A 228 17.12 -12.34 12.64
CA SER A 228 16.17 -13.48 12.61
C SER A 228 14.72 -13.03 12.53
N HIS A 229 14.45 -11.78 12.91
CA HIS A 229 13.14 -11.14 12.91
C HIS A 229 13.08 -9.87 12.04
N SER A 230 14.11 -9.57 11.23
CA SER A 230 14.11 -8.41 10.32
C SER A 230 14.08 -8.81 8.84
N ALA A 231 14.14 -10.11 8.54
CA ALA A 231 14.30 -10.60 7.18
C ALA A 231 13.00 -10.49 6.38
N SER A 232 12.94 -9.50 5.48
CA SER A 232 12.53 -9.63 4.06
C SER A 232 11.58 -8.57 3.51
N GLY A 233 11.29 -7.46 4.21
CA GLY A 233 10.38 -6.43 3.69
C GLY A 233 8.94 -6.91 3.46
N LYS A 234 8.68 -8.21 3.66
CA LYS A 234 7.37 -8.78 3.88
C LYS A 234 7.11 -8.75 5.38
N THR A 235 5.90 -8.34 5.73
CA THR A 235 5.35 -8.32 7.07
C THR A 235 5.27 -9.77 7.57
N VAL A 236 6.34 -10.23 8.23
CA VAL A 236 6.37 -11.52 8.90
C VAL A 236 5.96 -11.26 10.34
N ASP A 237 5.00 -12.03 10.86
CA ASP A 237 4.81 -12.15 12.30
C ASP A 237 6.15 -12.60 12.89
N LEU A 238 6.78 -11.76 13.70
CA LEU A 238 8.13 -12.04 14.21
C LEU A 238 8.16 -13.30 15.09
N GLY A 239 6.99 -13.83 15.51
CA GLY A 239 6.90 -15.04 16.30
C GLY A 239 7.59 -14.92 17.66
N LEU A 240 7.85 -13.69 18.09
CA LEU A 240 8.55 -13.38 19.32
C LEU A 240 7.60 -13.54 20.52
N SER A 241 8.10 -14.15 21.59
CA SER A 241 7.46 -14.02 22.89
C SER A 241 7.46 -12.56 23.36
N GLU A 242 6.59 -12.21 24.30
CA GLU A 242 6.53 -10.86 24.89
C GLU A 242 7.89 -10.37 25.43
N SER A 243 8.65 -11.28 26.05
CA SER A 243 10.00 -10.97 26.56
C SER A 243 11.02 -10.73 25.45
N GLU A 244 10.91 -11.47 24.33
CA GLU A 244 11.79 -11.28 23.19
C GLU A 244 11.44 -10.01 22.42
N TRP A 245 10.15 -9.70 22.26
CA TRP A 245 9.68 -8.41 21.74
C TRP A 245 10.24 -7.25 22.54
N SER A 246 10.11 -7.30 23.86
CA SER A 246 10.65 -6.27 24.75
C SER A 246 12.17 -6.11 24.62
N ARG A 247 12.91 -7.21 24.42
CA ARG A 247 14.36 -7.16 24.16
C ARG A 247 14.65 -6.56 22.79
N TRP A 248 13.96 -7.02 21.76
CA TRP A 248 14.14 -6.58 20.38
C TRP A 248 13.89 -5.08 20.25
N THR A 249 12.77 -4.57 20.77
CA THR A 249 12.44 -3.14 20.79
C THR A 249 13.54 -2.30 21.45
N ARG A 250 14.01 -2.70 22.65
CA ARG A 250 15.08 -1.96 23.34
C ARG A 250 16.39 -1.94 22.56
N LEU A 251 16.78 -3.05 21.95
CA LEU A 251 18.01 -3.12 21.15
C LEU A 251 17.90 -2.26 19.89
N THR A 252 16.78 -2.38 19.16
CA THR A 252 16.50 -1.56 17.96
C THR A 252 16.55 -0.07 18.27
N GLN A 253 15.89 0.38 19.35
CA GLN A 253 15.88 1.78 19.76
C GLN A 253 17.28 2.26 20.16
N ARG A 254 17.96 1.51 21.03
CA ARG A 254 19.32 1.84 21.50
C ARG A 254 20.29 1.98 20.34
N TYR A 255 20.32 0.99 19.44
CA TYR A 255 21.28 0.99 18.34
C TYR A 255 20.99 2.03 17.28
N THR A 256 19.71 2.36 17.07
CA THR A 256 19.35 3.50 16.23
C THR A 256 19.85 4.82 16.82
N ASP A 257 19.68 5.01 18.14
CA ASP A 257 20.18 6.22 18.83
C ASP A 257 21.71 6.35 18.77
N GLU A 258 22.43 5.25 18.97
CA GLU A 258 23.88 5.21 18.85
C GLU A 258 24.34 5.47 17.40
N TYR A 259 23.68 4.88 16.39
CA TYR A 259 23.92 5.17 14.98
C TYR A 259 23.76 6.66 14.66
N VAL A 260 22.68 7.29 15.13
CA VAL A 260 22.43 8.72 14.94
C VAL A 260 23.55 9.55 15.57
N ALA A 261 23.97 9.21 16.79
CA ALA A 261 25.05 9.91 17.48
C ALA A 261 26.37 9.80 16.71
N ASP A 262 26.69 8.61 16.20
CA ASP A 262 27.89 8.34 15.41
C ASP A 262 27.90 9.19 14.12
N VAL A 263 26.83 9.15 13.32
CA VAL A 263 26.68 9.95 12.10
C VAL A 263 26.83 11.46 12.37
N ARG A 264 26.29 11.95 13.48
CA ARG A 264 26.40 13.38 13.85
C ARG A 264 27.81 13.77 14.32
N SER A 265 28.59 12.82 14.81
CA SER A 265 29.96 13.05 15.27
C SER A 265 30.99 13.06 14.14
N GLY A 266 30.62 12.61 12.94
CA GLY A 266 31.45 12.68 11.73
C GLY A 266 32.53 11.61 11.61
N SER A 267 32.29 10.43 12.17
CA SER A 267 33.12 9.22 12.10
C SER A 267 33.22 8.61 10.70
#